data_AF-A0A4U3ASK6-F1
#
_entry.id   AF-A0A4U3ASK6-F1
#
_cell.length_a   1.000
_cell.length_b   1.000
_cell.length_c   1.000
_cell.angle_alpha   90.00
_cell.angle_beta   90.00
_cell.angle_gamma   90.00
#
_symmetry.space_group_name_H-M   'P 1'
#
loop_
_entity.id
_entity.type
_entity.pdbx_description
1 polymer ?
#
loop_
_entity_poly.entity_id
_entity_poly.type
_entity_poly.pdbx_seq_one_letter_code
_entity_poly.pdbx_strand_id
1 'polypeptide(L)'
;ILLIVAFIHPIGDMQAPVEAYTSHAFFKGFQEGYLTMDTLASFVFGIIIINAIKEKGAKTKTQIMIVCAKATIIAASILAIIYTALSYMGASSVAKLGHLENGGEVLAKVSNYYFGSYGGVLLGLMITVACLTTSVGLVSACSS
;
A
#
# COMPACT_ATOMS: atom_id res chain seq x y z
N ILE A 1 -6.96 -10.05 6.18
CA ILE A 1 -6.92 -10.85 7.43
C ILE A 1 -6.06 -10.16 8.47
N LEU A 2 -4.76 -9.98 8.24
CA LEU A 2 -3.84 -9.37 9.21
C LEU A 2 -4.31 -7.98 9.71
N LEU A 3 -4.75 -7.11 8.79
CA LEU A 3 -5.34 -5.81 9.14
C LEU A 3 -6.63 -5.91 9.96
N ILE A 4 -7.47 -6.92 9.68
CA ILE A 4 -8.74 -7.11 10.39
C ILE A 4 -8.44 -7.54 11.84
N VAL A 5 -7.52 -8.48 12.02
CA VAL A 5 -7.08 -8.93 13.35
C VAL A 5 -6.44 -7.77 14.12
N ALA A 6 -5.59 -6.97 13.46
CA ALA A 6 -4.96 -5.83 14.09
C ALA A 6 -5.93 -4.71 14.48
N PHE A 7 -7.03 -4.56 13.74
CA PHE A 7 -8.07 -3.60 14.06
C PHE A 7 -8.98 -4.07 15.22
N ILE A 8 -9.27 -5.37 15.28
CA ILE A 8 -10.12 -5.95 16.34
C ILE A 8 -9.36 -6.05 17.67
N HIS A 9 -8.08 -6.44 17.66
CA HIS A 9 -7.26 -6.60 18.87
C HIS A 9 -6.02 -5.71 18.81
N PRO A 10 -6.13 -4.37 18.97
CA PRO A 10 -4.96 -3.48 18.91
C PRO A 10 -3.87 -3.89 19.93
N ILE A 11 -2.61 -3.85 19.50
CA ILE A 11 -1.46 -4.34 20.28
C ILE A 11 -1.23 -3.50 21.55
N GLY A 12 -1.55 -2.20 21.48
CA GLY A 12 -1.45 -1.25 22.59
C GLY A 12 -1.88 0.17 22.18
N ASP A 13 -1.76 1.10 23.13
CA ASP A 13 -2.10 2.51 22.92
C ASP A 13 -1.09 3.22 22.00
N MET A 14 -1.59 4.19 21.23
CA MET A 14 -0.73 5.01 20.38
C MET A 14 0.20 5.86 21.24
N GLN A 15 1.50 5.83 20.93
CA GLN A 15 2.49 6.67 21.59
C GLN A 15 2.58 8.07 20.97
N ALA A 16 3.18 8.99 21.71
CA ALA A 16 3.47 10.32 21.22
C ALA A 16 4.33 10.27 19.94
N PRO A 17 4.08 11.15 18.96
CA PRO A 17 4.84 11.16 17.72
C PRO A 17 6.32 11.46 17.97
N VAL A 18 7.19 10.75 17.24
CA VAL A 18 8.64 10.98 17.24
C VAL A 18 8.94 12.38 16.71
N GLU A 19 10.00 13.05 17.19
CA GLU A 19 10.38 14.43 16.81
C GLU A 19 10.38 14.69 15.29
N ALA A 20 10.71 13.70 14.47
CA ALA A 20 10.69 13.82 13.00
C ALA A 20 9.27 14.02 12.41
N TYR A 21 8.23 13.62 13.13
CA TYR A 21 6.82 13.69 12.73
C TYR A 21 6.03 14.77 13.50
N THR A 22 6.64 15.54 14.41
CA THR A 22 5.94 16.57 15.20
C THR A 22 5.64 17.84 14.40
N SER A 23 6.49 18.22 13.44
CA SER A 23 6.37 19.48 12.69
C SER A 23 6.14 19.28 11.18
N HIS A 24 6.59 18.17 10.61
CA HIS A 24 6.61 17.95 9.15
C HIS A 24 6.07 16.57 8.72
N ALA A 25 5.08 16.01 9.44
CA ALA A 25 4.52 14.68 9.15
C ALA A 25 4.05 14.49 7.69
N PHE A 26 3.39 15.50 7.11
CA PHE A 26 2.94 15.44 5.72
C PHE A 26 4.12 15.40 4.73
N PHE A 27 5.09 16.29 4.90
CA PHE A 27 6.25 16.34 4.01
C PHE A 27 7.13 15.11 4.14
N LYS A 28 7.29 14.57 5.35
CA LYS A 28 8.00 13.30 5.54
C LYS A 28 7.25 12.13 4.93
N GLY A 29 5.95 11.99 5.18
CA GLY A 29 5.13 10.96 4.53
C GLY A 29 5.16 11.08 3.00
N PHE A 30 5.13 12.30 2.46
CA PHE A 30 5.26 12.55 1.03
C PHE A 30 6.65 12.16 0.49
N GLN A 31 7.72 12.49 1.21
CA GLN A 31 9.09 12.15 0.81
C GLN A 31 9.33 10.64 0.82
N GLU A 32 8.88 9.94 1.86
CA GLU A 32 8.94 8.47 1.94
C GLU A 32 8.10 7.81 0.83
N GLY A 33 6.95 8.41 0.49
CA GLY A 33 6.12 8.01 -0.64
C GLY A 33 6.76 8.27 -2.01
N TYR A 34 7.57 9.32 -2.16
CA TYR A 34 8.34 9.59 -3.38
C TYR A 34 9.54 8.65 -3.54
N LEU A 35 10.19 8.30 -2.42
CA LEU A 35 11.27 7.30 -2.39
C LEU A 35 10.74 5.89 -2.68
N THR A 36 9.48 5.65 -2.35
CA THR A 36 8.71 4.50 -2.80
C THR A 36 8.49 4.61 -4.31
N MET A 37 9.04 3.63 -5.03
CA MET A 37 9.08 3.52 -6.50
C MET A 37 7.75 3.78 -7.22
N ASP A 38 6.61 3.73 -6.52
CA ASP A 38 5.24 3.95 -7.01
C ASP A 38 5.08 5.24 -7.82
N THR A 39 5.69 6.36 -7.39
CA THR A 39 5.56 7.63 -8.12
C THR A 39 6.26 7.56 -9.48
N LEU A 40 7.51 7.09 -9.51
CA LEU A 40 8.28 6.93 -10.75
C LEU A 40 7.67 5.89 -11.68
N ALA A 41 7.17 4.79 -11.12
CA ALA A 41 6.51 3.72 -11.87
C ALA A 41 5.18 4.18 -12.50
N SER A 42 4.43 5.07 -11.83
CA SER A 42 3.16 5.59 -12.36
C SER A 42 3.29 6.36 -13.68
N PHE A 43 4.42 7.06 -13.91
CA PHE A 43 4.70 7.73 -15.18
C PHE A 43 4.89 6.73 -16.33
N VAL A 44 5.59 5.62 -16.06
CA VAL A 44 5.84 4.56 -17.05
C VAL A 44 4.56 3.75 -17.30
N PHE A 45 3.81 3.40 -16.25
CA PHE A 45 2.57 2.63 -16.40
C PHE A 45 1.40 3.46 -16.93
N GLY A 46 1.44 4.78 -16.77
CA GLY A 46 0.38 5.67 -17.25
C GLY A 46 0.13 5.56 -18.76
N ILE A 47 1.19 5.53 -19.58
CA ILE A 47 1.03 5.38 -21.04
C ILE A 47 0.48 4.01 -21.42
N ILE A 48 0.87 2.96 -20.69
CA ILE A 48 0.43 1.58 -20.93
C ILE A 48 -1.06 1.45 -20.61
N ILE A 49 -1.52 2.00 -19.48
CA ILE A 49 -2.94 2.02 -19.11
C ILE A 49 -3.77 2.79 -20.15
N ILE A 50 -3.28 3.94 -20.63
CA ILE A 50 -3.95 4.72 -21.67
C ILE A 50 -4.10 3.91 -22.97
N ASN A 51 -3.07 3.15 -23.37
CA ASN A 51 -3.11 2.32 -24.57
C ASN A 51 -4.08 1.14 -24.41
N ALA A 52 -4.05 0.45 -23.26
CA ALA A 52 -5.00 -0.62 -22.96
C ALA A 52 -6.46 -0.13 -22.98
N ILE A 53 -6.75 1.09 -22.48
CA ILE A 53 -8.10 1.69 -22.54
C ILE A 53 -8.51 2.00 -23.99
N LYS A 54 -7.58 2.44 -24.84
CA LYS A 54 -7.85 2.67 -26.27
C LYS A 54 -8.16 1.38 -27.00
N GLU A 55 -7.40 0.31 -26.77
CA GLU A 55 -7.66 -1.02 -27.34
C GLU A 55 -9.04 -1.57 -26.94
N LYS A 56 -9.49 -1.28 -25.72
CA LYS A 56 -10.84 -1.61 -25.23
C LYS A 56 -11.97 -0.82 -25.91
N GLY A 57 -11.67 0.08 -26.85
CA GLY A 57 -12.65 0.77 -27.69
C GLY A 57 -12.92 2.23 -27.33
N ALA A 58 -12.11 2.85 -26.46
CA ALA A 58 -12.23 4.28 -26.17
C ALA A 58 -11.68 5.12 -27.34
N LYS A 59 -12.57 5.83 -28.04
CA LYS A 59 -12.22 6.57 -29.28
C LYS A 59 -11.83 8.03 -29.06
N THR A 60 -12.29 8.65 -27.98
CA THR A 60 -12.07 10.09 -27.72
C THR A 60 -11.23 10.31 -26.47
N LYS A 61 -10.40 11.36 -26.48
CA LYS A 61 -9.56 11.74 -25.33
C LYS A 61 -10.41 11.95 -24.06
N THR A 62 -11.58 12.57 -24.20
CA THR A 62 -12.52 12.81 -23.10
C THR A 62 -13.03 11.50 -22.49
N GLN A 63 -13.36 10.51 -23.32
CA GLN A 63 -13.82 9.20 -22.83
C GLN A 63 -12.71 8.46 -22.06
N ILE A 64 -11.47 8.51 -22.56
CA ILE A 64 -10.31 7.91 -21.87
C ILE A 64 -10.12 8.58 -20.50
N MET A 65 -10.15 9.91 -20.44
CA MET A 65 -9.99 10.65 -19.18
C MET A 65 -11.08 10.32 -18.16
N ILE A 66 -12.35 10.25 -18.58
CA ILE A 66 -13.47 9.95 -17.67
C ILE A 66 -13.37 8.52 -17.12
N VAL A 67 -13.10 7.54 -17.99
CA VAL A 67 -12.97 6.13 -17.57
C VAL A 67 -11.79 5.97 -16.62
N CYS A 68 -10.64 6.55 -16.96
CA CYS A 68 -9.44 6.50 -16.14
C CYS A 68 -9.67 7.20 -14.80
N ALA A 69 -10.27 8.40 -14.78
CA ALA A 69 -10.56 9.12 -13.54
C ALA A 69 -11.50 8.33 -12.61
N LYS A 70 -12.56 7.71 -13.15
CA LYS A 70 -13.45 6.85 -12.35
C LYS A 70 -12.71 5.64 -11.78
N ALA A 71 -11.90 4.97 -12.58
CA ALA A 71 -11.10 3.82 -12.13
C ALA A 71 -10.11 4.24 -11.03
N THR A 72 -9.38 5.34 -11.24
CA THR A 72 -8.41 5.88 -10.27
C THR A 72 -9.08 6.30 -8.97
N ILE A 73 -10.25 6.94 -9.00
CA ILE A 73 -10.97 7.32 -7.76
C ILE A 73 -11.33 6.07 -6.94
N ILE A 74 -11.82 5.02 -7.59
CA ILE A 74 -12.16 3.76 -6.92
C ILE A 74 -10.87 3.13 -6.35
N ALA A 75 -9.81 3.02 -7.14
CA ALA A 75 -8.55 2.43 -6.69
C ALA A 75 -7.90 3.24 -5.55
N ALA A 76 -7.84 4.57 -5.68
CA ALA A 76 -7.25 5.47 -4.69
C ALA A 76 -8.01 5.45 -3.36
N SER A 77 -9.34 5.36 -3.39
CA SER A 77 -10.15 5.28 -2.16
C SER A 77 -9.88 3.98 -1.40
N ILE A 78 -9.81 2.84 -2.09
CA ILE A 78 -9.48 1.55 -1.49
C ILE A 78 -8.05 1.57 -0.92
N LEU A 79 -7.10 2.12 -1.68
CA LEU A 79 -5.71 2.23 -1.25
C LEU A 79 -5.57 3.11 -0.01
N ALA A 80 -6.25 4.26 0.03
CA ALA A 80 -6.26 5.17 1.17
C ALA A 80 -6.78 4.49 2.44
N ILE A 81 -7.85 3.71 2.34
CA ILE A 81 -8.40 2.95 3.48
C ILE A 81 -7.37 1.93 4.00
N ILE A 82 -6.75 1.18 3.10
CA ILE A 82 -5.75 0.16 3.46
C ILE A 82 -4.51 0.79 4.10
N TYR A 83 -3.97 1.87 3.53
CA TYR A 83 -2.81 2.57 4.07
C TYR A 83 -3.08 3.24 5.41
N THR A 84 -4.31 3.72 5.63
CA THR A 84 -4.72 4.25 6.93
C THR A 84 -4.77 3.14 7.97
N ALA A 85 -5.32 1.96 7.62
CA ALA A 85 -5.34 0.80 8.50
C ALA A 85 -3.94 0.27 8.82
N LEU A 86 -3.04 0.23 7.83
CA LEU A 86 -1.62 -0.13 7.99
C LEU A 86 -0.92 0.86 8.93
N SER A 87 -1.12 2.16 8.72
CA SER A 87 -0.56 3.22 9.57
C SER A 87 -1.07 3.13 11.01
N TYR A 88 -2.37 2.88 11.20
CA TYR A 88 -2.98 2.68 12.52
C TYR A 88 -2.37 1.47 13.23
N MET A 89 -2.27 0.33 12.53
CA MET A 89 -1.64 -0.88 13.05
C MET A 89 -0.18 -0.62 13.42
N GLY A 90 0.59 0.04 12.56
CA GLY A 90 1.98 0.42 12.85
C GLY A 90 2.10 1.29 14.10
N ALA A 91 1.28 2.34 14.21
CA ALA A 91 1.26 3.23 15.36
C ALA A 91 0.90 2.51 16.67
N SER A 92 -0.11 1.61 16.65
CA SER A 92 -0.49 0.80 17.82
C SER A 92 0.56 -0.25 18.21
N SER A 93 1.42 -0.64 17.26
CA SER A 93 2.43 -1.68 17.49
C SER A 93 3.66 -1.17 18.24
N VAL A 94 3.92 0.15 18.19
CA VAL A 94 5.07 0.80 18.85
C VAL A 94 5.07 0.56 20.36
N ALA A 95 3.89 0.50 20.98
CA ALA A 95 3.75 0.26 22.42
C ALA A 95 4.43 -1.01 22.93
N LYS A 96 4.52 -2.04 22.08
CA LYS A 96 4.97 -3.38 22.48
C LYS A 96 6.17 -3.88 21.68
N LEU A 97 6.32 -3.41 20.44
CA LEU A 97 7.41 -3.79 19.54
C LEU A 97 8.54 -2.75 19.50
N GLY A 98 8.31 -1.56 20.07
CA GLY A 98 9.24 -0.42 19.97
C GLY A 98 9.22 0.24 18.59
N HIS A 99 10.09 1.22 18.40
CA HIS A 99 10.31 1.84 17.09
C HIS A 99 11.15 0.91 16.21
N LEU A 100 10.63 0.59 15.03
CA LEU A 100 11.29 -0.23 14.01
C LEU A 100 11.66 0.65 12.81
N GLU A 101 12.74 0.29 12.11
CA GLU A 101 13.34 1.16 11.08
C GLU A 101 12.55 1.18 9.77
N ASN A 102 11.80 0.12 9.45
CA ASN A 102 11.04 0.03 8.21
C ASN A 102 9.68 -0.68 8.39
N GLY A 103 8.76 -0.41 7.46
CA GLY A 103 7.40 -0.98 7.48
C GLY A 103 7.38 -2.50 7.28
N GLY A 104 8.38 -3.08 6.62
CA GLY A 104 8.50 -4.53 6.43
C GLY A 104 8.76 -5.25 7.76
N GLU A 105 9.65 -4.72 8.59
CA GLU A 105 9.94 -5.20 9.94
C GLU A 105 8.73 -5.04 10.86
N VAL A 106 8.02 -3.91 10.78
CA VAL A 106 6.76 -3.72 11.51
C VAL A 106 5.78 -4.82 11.16
N LEU A 107 5.54 -5.08 9.87
CA LEU A 107 4.63 -6.15 9.44
C LEU A 107 5.10 -7.54 9.87
N ALA A 108 6.39 -7.84 9.77
CA ALA A 108 6.96 -9.11 10.19
C ALA A 108 6.80 -9.36 11.69
N LYS A 109 7.13 -8.37 12.52
CA LYS A 109 7.00 -8.45 13.98
C LYS A 109 5.54 -8.48 14.41
N VAL A 110 4.67 -7.68 13.78
CA VAL A 110 3.23 -7.71 14.03
C VAL A 110 2.61 -9.06 13.64
N SER A 111 2.98 -9.62 12.49
CA SER A 111 2.51 -10.94 12.06
C SER A 111 2.98 -12.03 13.03
N ASN A 112 4.24 -11.99 13.46
CA ASN A 112 4.77 -12.93 14.45
C ASN A 112 4.09 -12.77 15.81
N TYR A 113 3.72 -11.54 16.19
CA TYR A 113 3.00 -11.27 17.43
C TYR A 113 1.58 -11.87 17.41
N TYR A 114 0.81 -11.70 16.32
CA TYR A 114 -0.56 -12.22 16.25
C TYR A 114 -0.63 -13.72 15.94
N PHE A 115 0.25 -14.24 15.10
CA PHE A 115 0.17 -15.61 14.56
C PHE A 115 1.32 -16.51 15.03
N GLY A 116 2.19 -16.02 15.92
CA GLY A 116 3.31 -16.77 16.48
C GLY A 116 4.31 -17.23 15.41
N SER A 117 4.85 -18.43 15.59
CA SER A 117 5.82 -19.05 14.68
C SER A 117 5.31 -19.19 13.24
N TYR A 118 3.99 -19.33 13.04
CA TYR A 118 3.37 -19.42 11.71
C TYR A 118 3.19 -18.06 11.02
N GLY A 119 3.31 -16.94 11.75
CA GLY A 119 3.11 -15.60 11.21
C GLY A 119 4.09 -15.22 10.11
N GLY A 120 5.33 -15.73 10.16
CA GLY A 120 6.32 -15.50 9.10
C GLY A 120 5.95 -16.20 7.79
N VAL A 121 5.48 -17.45 7.87
CA VAL A 121 5.04 -18.23 6.70
C VAL A 121 3.79 -17.60 6.07
N LEU A 122 2.83 -17.21 6.90
CA LEU A 122 1.61 -16.54 6.46
C LEU A 122 1.91 -15.21 5.75
N LEU A 123 2.79 -14.40 6.35
CA LEU A 123 3.21 -13.12 5.76
C LEU A 123 3.95 -13.33 4.44
N GLY A 124 4.88 -14.29 4.38
CA GLY A 124 5.60 -14.64 3.16
C GLY A 124 4.64 -15.00 2.03
N LEU A 125 3.67 -15.87 2.30
CA LEU A 125 2.66 -16.27 1.31
C LEU A 125 1.78 -15.09 0.85
N MET A 126 1.36 -14.21 1.77
CA MET A 126 0.62 -12.99 1.41
C MET A 126 1.42 -12.08 0.49
N ILE A 127 2.70 -11.86 0.81
CA ILE A 127 3.59 -11.02 -0.01
C ILE A 127 3.80 -11.65 -1.39
N THR A 128 4.05 -12.97 -1.46
CA THR A 128 4.19 -13.67 -2.73
C THR A 128 2.95 -13.50 -3.62
N VAL A 129 1.75 -13.70 -3.06
CA VAL A 129 0.50 -13.52 -3.81
C VAL A 129 0.31 -12.06 -4.21
N ALA A 130 0.62 -11.09 -3.34
CA ALA A 130 0.55 -9.67 -3.67
C ALA A 130 1.48 -9.31 -4.84
N CYS A 131 2.75 -9.70 -4.76
CA CYS A 131 3.74 -9.47 -5.82
C CYS A 131 3.31 -10.15 -7.13
N LEU A 132 2.80 -11.39 -7.06
CA LEU A 132 2.33 -12.11 -8.24
C LEU A 132 1.18 -11.37 -8.93
N THR A 133 0.22 -10.85 -8.16
CA THR A 133 -0.94 -10.13 -8.71
C THR A 133 -0.50 -8.84 -9.41
N THR A 134 0.46 -8.11 -8.84
CA THR A 134 1.05 -6.92 -9.46
C THR A 134 1.80 -7.28 -10.75
N SER A 135 2.65 -8.31 -10.72
CA SER A 135 3.38 -8.77 -11.91
C SER A 135 2.45 -9.20 -13.04
N VAL A 136 1.37 -9.94 -12.73
CA VAL A 136 0.35 -10.34 -13.72
C VAL A 136 -0.35 -9.11 -14.30
N GLY A 137 -0.70 -8.13 -13.46
CA GLY A 137 -1.28 -6.87 -13.92
C GLY A 137 -0.36 -6.11 -14.88
N LEU A 138 0.94 -6.05 -14.58
CA LEU A 138 1.93 -5.41 -15.43
C LEU A 138 2.14 -6.15 -16.76
N VAL A 139 2.28 -7.47 -16.73
CA VAL A 139 2.44 -8.28 -17.95
C VAL A 139 1.22 -8.15 -18.86
N SER A 140 0.02 -8.21 -18.29
CA SER A 140 -1.22 -8.04 -19.07
C SER A 140 -1.36 -6.64 -19.66
N ALA A 141 -0.83 -5.61 -18.98
CA ALA A 141 -0.86 -4.24 -19.49
C ALA A 141 0.15 -4.06 -20.63
N CYS A 142 1.33 -4.67 -20.56
CA CYS A 142 2.37 -4.59 -21.59
C CYS A 142 2.12 -5.47 -22.82
N SER A 143 1.27 -6.49 -22.74
CA SER A 143 0.89 -7.33 -23.89
C SER A 143 -0.15 -6.69 -24.82
N SER A 144 -0.59 -5.49 -24.48
CA SER A 144 -1.60 -4.64 -25.12
C SER A 144 -0.95 -3.40 -25.71
#